data_AF-A0A3B0UVU9-F1
#
_entry.id   AF-A0A3B0UVU9-F1
#
_cell.length_a   1.000
_cell.length_b   1.000
_cell.length_c   1.000
_cell.angle_alpha   90.00
_cell.angle_beta   90.00
_cell.angle_gamma   90.00
#
_symmetry.space_group_name_H-M   'P 1'
#
loop_
_entity.id
_entity.type
_entity.pdbx_description
1 polymer ?
#
loop_
_entity_poly.entity_id
_entity_poly.type
_entity_poly.pdbx_seq_one_letter_code
_entity_poly.pdbx_strand_id
1 'polypeptide(L)'
;MKRAIFLITILTSFVLQAFSQELEYSDGHFYKKGMLYTGEHIEHFENGNPKFIRTIKNGLLDQQMFVFDEDSNKLEQRSYKEGVKDGLWINWNKNGVKIAEANYKGGKKDGDWFIWDSQGNLLFEMHYKKGGKTGIWKKFDINGTVVSKRKY
;
A
#
# COMPACT_ATOMS: atom_id res chain seq x y z
N MET A 1 62.38 35.05 16.01
CA MET A 1 61.12 35.62 15.46
C MET A 1 61.05 35.20 14.00
N LYS A 2 60.08 34.49 13.42
CA LYS A 2 58.75 33.97 13.80
C LYS A 2 58.61 32.58 13.17
N ARG A 3 57.91 31.67 13.84
CA ARG A 3 57.71 30.27 13.48
C ARG A 3 56.76 30.14 12.28
N ALA A 4 57.08 29.26 11.34
CA ALA A 4 56.18 28.82 10.29
C ALA A 4 55.01 28.04 10.91
N ILE A 5 53.78 28.48 10.63
CA ILE A 5 52.56 27.76 11.03
C ILE A 5 52.14 26.93 9.82
N PHE A 6 52.35 25.61 9.91
CA PHE A 6 51.66 24.65 9.07
C PHE A 6 50.21 24.59 9.56
N LEU A 7 49.31 25.23 8.82
CA LEU A 7 47.87 25.08 9.02
C LEU A 7 47.43 23.82 8.26
N ILE A 8 47.48 22.68 8.95
CA ILE A 8 46.78 21.47 8.55
C ILE A 8 45.29 21.75 8.76
N THR A 9 44.60 22.16 7.70
CA THR A 9 43.14 22.19 7.65
C THR A 9 42.63 20.75 7.57
N ILE A 10 42.55 20.07 8.71
CA ILE A 10 41.60 18.98 8.90
C ILE A 10 40.31 19.67 9.31
N LEU A 11 39.44 19.94 8.33
CA LEU A 11 38.03 20.19 8.61
C LEU A 11 37.22 19.14 7.86
N THR A 12 37.17 17.99 8.53
CA THR A 12 36.17 16.95 8.46
C THR A 12 35.09 17.20 7.41
N SER A 13 35.10 16.36 6.38
CA SER A 13 33.93 15.98 5.60
C SER A 13 32.80 15.62 6.55
N PHE A 14 31.98 16.60 6.92
CA PHE A 14 30.63 16.38 7.39
C PHE A 14 29.86 15.90 6.17
N VAL A 15 30.09 14.64 5.81
CA VAL A 15 29.06 13.88 5.11
C VAL A 15 27.90 13.98 6.07
N LEU A 16 26.91 14.81 5.72
CA LEU A 16 25.56 14.66 6.23
C LEU A 16 25.19 13.23 5.86
N GLN A 17 25.53 12.30 6.75
CA GLN A 17 24.79 11.08 6.90
C GLN A 17 23.45 11.58 7.38
N ALA A 18 22.64 12.03 6.43
CA ALA A 18 21.22 12.03 6.57
C ALA A 18 20.97 10.58 6.97
N PHE A 19 20.82 10.36 8.28
CA PHE A 19 20.05 9.23 8.73
C PHE A 19 18.75 9.43 7.98
N SER A 20 18.60 8.72 6.85
CA SER A 20 17.30 8.24 6.45
C SER A 20 16.79 7.66 7.75
N GLN A 21 15.97 8.43 8.46
CA GLN A 21 15.39 7.98 9.72
C GLN A 21 14.35 7.00 9.25
N GLU A 22 14.83 5.80 8.96
CA GLU A 22 14.03 4.69 8.52
C GLU A 22 12.96 4.48 9.58
N LEU A 23 11.76 4.25 9.09
CA LEU A 23 10.67 3.90 9.95
C LEU A 23 10.89 2.45 10.39
N GLU A 24 11.12 2.25 11.67
CA GLU A 24 11.33 0.93 12.25
C GLU A 24 9.97 0.25 12.43
N TYR A 25 9.82 -1.00 12.01
CA TYR A 25 8.63 -1.80 12.29
C TYR A 25 8.96 -2.90 13.29
N SER A 26 8.38 -2.83 14.48
CA SER A 26 8.57 -3.82 15.55
C SER A 26 7.25 -4.04 16.28
N ASP A 27 7.01 -5.25 16.78
CA ASP A 27 5.83 -5.58 17.60
C ASP A 27 4.50 -5.10 17.02
N GLY A 28 4.36 -5.17 15.68
CA GLY A 28 3.15 -4.76 14.98
C GLY A 28 3.02 -3.25 14.73
N HIS A 29 3.96 -2.44 15.20
CA HIS A 29 3.88 -0.98 15.16
C HIS A 29 5.07 -0.34 14.43
N PHE A 30 4.82 0.82 13.83
CA PHE A 30 5.81 1.69 13.24
C PHE A 30 6.35 2.70 14.25
N TYR A 31 7.66 2.83 14.31
CA TYR A 31 8.38 3.74 15.19
C TYR A 31 9.31 4.65 14.41
N LYS A 32 9.49 5.87 14.90
CA LYS A 32 10.53 6.80 14.45
C LYS A 32 11.27 7.30 15.68
N LYS A 33 12.57 6.99 15.78
CA LYS A 33 13.41 7.29 16.95
C LYS A 33 12.82 6.72 18.26
N GLY A 34 12.36 5.47 18.23
CA GLY A 34 11.79 4.78 19.39
C GLY A 34 10.39 5.24 19.82
N MET A 35 9.75 6.16 19.10
CA MET A 35 8.38 6.62 19.40
C MET A 35 7.39 6.15 18.34
N LEU A 36 6.16 5.82 18.74
CA LEU A 36 5.10 5.47 17.80
C LEU A 36 4.91 6.55 16.75
N TYR A 37 4.96 6.16 15.49
CA TYR A 37 4.89 7.10 14.39
C TYR A 37 3.46 7.51 14.06
N THR A 38 3.28 8.78 13.72
CA THR A 38 2.04 9.30 13.13
C THR A 38 2.41 10.23 11.99
N GLY A 39 1.84 10.00 10.82
CA GLY A 39 2.08 10.77 9.60
C GLY A 39 2.02 9.90 8.35
N GLU A 40 2.21 10.55 7.21
CA GLU A 40 2.46 9.87 5.95
C GLU A 40 3.92 9.40 5.90
N HIS A 41 4.16 8.22 5.33
CA HIS A 41 5.48 7.67 5.10
C HIS A 41 5.59 7.18 3.67
N ILE A 42 6.60 7.67 2.96
CA ILE A 42 6.93 7.25 1.59
C ILE A 42 8.23 6.47 1.60
N GLU A 43 8.16 5.20 1.20
CA GLU A 43 9.33 4.38 0.90
C GLU A 43 9.57 4.46 -0.61
N HIS A 44 10.81 4.68 -1.03
CA HIS A 44 11.18 4.82 -2.44
C HIS A 44 12.01 3.62 -2.90
N PHE A 45 11.98 3.32 -4.19
CA PHE A 45 12.97 2.46 -4.86
C PHE A 45 14.32 3.18 -4.97
N GLU A 46 15.37 2.45 -5.39
CA GLU A 46 16.70 3.02 -5.61
C GLU A 46 16.71 4.16 -6.64
N ASN A 47 15.81 4.10 -7.62
CA ASN A 47 15.63 5.14 -8.64
C ASN A 47 14.91 6.40 -8.12
N GLY A 48 14.49 6.41 -6.85
CA GLY A 48 13.80 7.53 -6.21
C GLY A 48 12.28 7.56 -6.43
N ASN A 49 11.71 6.65 -7.21
CA ASN A 49 10.26 6.56 -7.38
C ASN A 49 9.59 5.96 -6.13
N PRO A 50 8.35 6.34 -5.80
CA PRO A 50 7.65 5.80 -4.65
C PRO A 50 7.41 4.30 -4.84
N LYS A 51 7.69 3.51 -3.81
CA LYS A 51 7.38 2.09 -3.70
C LYS A 51 6.14 1.87 -2.85
N PHE A 52 6.07 2.59 -1.73
CA PHE A 52 4.93 2.59 -0.83
C PHE A 52 4.63 3.98 -0.34
N ILE A 53 3.34 4.34 -0.32
CA ILE A 53 2.84 5.49 0.44
C ILE A 53 1.92 4.93 1.51
N ARG A 54 2.20 5.22 2.78
CA ARG A 54 1.46 4.69 3.93
C ARG A 54 1.02 5.84 4.82
N THR A 55 -0.27 5.90 5.15
CA THR A 55 -0.74 6.73 6.26
C THR A 55 -0.70 5.91 7.54
N ILE A 56 -0.07 6.46 8.57
CA ILE A 56 0.20 5.77 9.83
C ILE A 56 -0.28 6.65 10.99
N LYS A 57 -0.94 6.04 11.98
CA LYS A 57 -1.42 6.70 13.19
C LYS A 57 -1.11 5.84 14.39
N ASN A 58 -0.43 6.39 15.39
CA ASN A 58 0.00 5.68 16.60
C ASN A 58 0.72 4.35 16.29
N GLY A 59 1.58 4.36 15.27
CA GLY A 59 2.32 3.20 14.81
C GLY A 59 1.51 2.17 14.01
N LEU A 60 0.23 2.40 13.73
CA LEU A 60 -0.61 1.48 12.97
C LEU A 60 -0.98 2.07 11.60
N LEU A 61 -1.15 1.23 10.58
CA LEU A 61 -1.69 1.68 9.30
C LEU A 61 -3.10 2.25 9.49
N ASP A 62 -3.37 3.40 8.90
CA ASP A 62 -4.64 4.10 9.00
C ASP A 62 -4.99 4.74 7.65
N GLN A 63 -6.27 4.83 7.31
CA GLN A 63 -6.75 5.34 6.03
C GLN A 63 -6.18 4.57 4.83
N GLN A 64 -5.42 5.20 3.94
CA GLN A 64 -4.99 4.59 2.68
C GLN A 64 -3.50 4.23 2.68
N MET A 65 -3.20 3.12 2.01
CA MET A 65 -1.86 2.72 1.61
C MET A 65 -1.86 2.46 0.10
N PHE A 66 -0.82 2.93 -0.58
CA PHE A 66 -0.59 2.69 -2.00
C PHE A 66 0.69 1.90 -2.21
N VAL A 67 0.67 1.02 -3.21
CA VAL A 67 1.82 0.25 -3.69
C VAL A 67 2.03 0.59 -5.15
N PHE A 68 3.29 0.80 -5.54
CA PHE A 68 3.67 1.16 -6.90
C PHE A 68 4.78 0.23 -7.41
N ASP A 69 4.95 0.18 -8.74
CA ASP A 69 6.14 -0.40 -9.37
C ASP A 69 7.26 0.64 -9.52
N GLU A 70 8.42 0.20 -10.03
CA GLU A 70 9.59 1.06 -10.23
C GLU A 70 9.34 2.22 -11.21
N ASP A 71 8.32 2.12 -12.06
CA ASP A 71 7.91 3.13 -13.05
C ASP A 71 6.81 4.06 -12.51
N SER A 72 6.51 3.99 -11.20
CA SER A 72 5.45 4.75 -10.52
C SER A 72 4.03 4.39 -10.96
N ASN A 73 3.80 3.26 -11.62
CA ASN A 73 2.46 2.77 -11.87
C ASN A 73 1.87 2.23 -10.57
N LYS A 74 0.63 2.63 -10.27
CA LYS A 74 -0.07 2.13 -9.08
C LYS A 74 -0.45 0.66 -9.29
N LEU A 75 0.01 -0.20 -8.40
CA LEU A 75 -0.32 -1.63 -8.38
C LEU A 75 -1.45 -1.94 -7.41
N GLU A 76 -1.47 -1.27 -6.26
CA GLU A 76 -2.47 -1.53 -5.23
C GLU A 76 -2.88 -0.28 -4.45
N GLN A 77 -4.13 -0.32 -4.00
CA GLN A 77 -4.70 0.60 -3.01
C GLN A 77 -5.32 -0.26 -1.93
N ARG A 78 -4.96 0.00 -0.69
CA ARG A 78 -5.43 -0.72 0.48
C ARG A 78 -5.96 0.30 1.49
N SER A 79 -7.06 -0.03 2.15
CA SER A 79 -7.63 0.81 3.21
C SER A 79 -7.57 0.11 4.56
N TYR A 80 -7.17 0.85 5.58
CA TYR A 80 -6.98 0.41 6.96
C TYR A 80 -7.64 1.36 7.95
N LYS A 81 -7.97 0.83 9.12
CA LYS A 81 -8.33 1.59 10.31
C LYS A 81 -7.68 0.91 11.51
N GLU A 82 -6.81 1.63 12.22
CA GLU A 82 -6.10 1.09 13.39
C GLU A 82 -5.41 -0.26 13.10
N GLY A 83 -4.73 -0.35 11.96
CA GLY A 83 -3.99 -1.54 11.51
C GLY A 83 -4.86 -2.66 10.93
N VAL A 84 -6.19 -2.53 10.98
CA VAL A 84 -7.14 -3.54 10.50
C VAL A 84 -7.67 -3.14 9.12
N LYS A 85 -7.85 -4.11 8.21
CA LYS A 85 -8.44 -3.84 6.88
C LYS A 85 -9.84 -3.25 7.03
N ASP A 86 -10.06 -2.06 6.48
CA ASP A 86 -11.34 -1.36 6.56
C ASP A 86 -11.48 -0.43 5.36
N GLY A 87 -12.50 -0.66 4.53
CA GLY A 87 -12.76 0.07 3.30
C GLY A 87 -12.35 -0.65 2.01
N LEU A 88 -12.21 0.14 0.95
CA LEU A 88 -11.99 -0.31 -0.42
C LEU A 88 -10.53 -0.72 -0.67
N TRP A 89 -10.37 -1.86 -1.33
CA TRP A 89 -9.10 -2.40 -1.80
C TRP A 89 -9.19 -2.60 -3.32
N ILE A 90 -8.17 -2.15 -4.04
CA ILE A 90 -8.13 -2.22 -5.51
C ILE A 90 -6.75 -2.73 -5.94
N ASN A 91 -6.74 -3.61 -6.93
CA ASN A 91 -5.53 -4.04 -7.63
C ASN A 91 -5.59 -3.64 -9.10
N TRP A 92 -4.47 -3.16 -9.62
CA TRP A 92 -4.27 -2.89 -11.03
C TRP A 92 -3.16 -3.79 -11.58
N ASN A 93 -3.22 -4.09 -12.88
CA ASN A 93 -2.10 -4.70 -13.58
C ASN A 93 -1.07 -3.63 -14.00
N LYS A 94 0.05 -4.08 -14.57
CA LYS A 94 1.14 -3.20 -15.06
C LYS A 94 0.72 -2.18 -16.14
N ASN A 95 -0.42 -2.38 -16.79
CA ASN A 95 -0.95 -1.45 -17.80
C ASN A 95 -1.93 -0.43 -17.16
N GLY A 96 -2.09 -0.43 -15.84
CA GLY A 96 -3.03 0.43 -15.13
C GLY A 96 -4.49 -0.04 -15.22
N VAL A 97 -4.77 -1.24 -15.72
CA VAL A 97 -6.12 -1.80 -15.80
C VAL A 97 -6.49 -2.42 -14.45
N LYS A 98 -7.65 -2.04 -13.90
CA LYS A 98 -8.18 -2.61 -12.65
C LYS A 98 -8.51 -4.10 -12.85
N ILE A 99 -7.96 -4.96 -11.99
CA ILE A 99 -8.13 -6.42 -12.07
C ILE A 99 -8.82 -7.02 -10.84
N ALA A 100 -8.88 -6.29 -9.72
CA ALA A 100 -9.66 -6.70 -8.56
C ALA A 100 -10.13 -5.50 -7.75
N GLU A 101 -11.29 -5.65 -7.12
CA GLU A 101 -11.87 -4.69 -6.20
C GLU A 101 -12.59 -5.44 -5.08
N ALA A 102 -12.32 -5.04 -3.85
CA ALA A 102 -12.78 -5.73 -2.66
C ALA A 102 -13.10 -4.73 -1.55
N ASN A 103 -14.23 -4.93 -0.88
CA ASN A 103 -14.58 -4.16 0.31
C ASN A 103 -14.35 -4.97 1.59
N TYR A 104 -13.78 -4.30 2.59
CA TYR A 104 -13.55 -4.84 3.92
C TYR A 104 -14.20 -3.97 5.00
N LYS A 105 -14.56 -4.57 6.12
CA LYS A 105 -14.99 -3.88 7.33
C LYS A 105 -14.54 -4.67 8.54
N GLY A 106 -13.79 -4.04 9.44
CA GLY A 106 -13.24 -4.69 10.65
C GLY A 106 -12.48 -5.99 10.34
N GLY A 107 -11.68 -5.98 9.27
CA GLY A 107 -10.82 -7.12 8.87
C GLY A 107 -11.54 -8.21 8.06
N LYS A 108 -12.86 -8.12 7.91
CA LYS A 108 -13.68 -9.11 7.19
C LYS A 108 -14.13 -8.56 5.85
N LYS A 109 -14.35 -9.45 4.88
CA LYS A 109 -15.00 -9.09 3.61
C LYS A 109 -16.43 -8.60 3.90
N ASP A 110 -16.79 -7.40 3.45
CA ASP A 110 -18.13 -6.84 3.64
C ASP A 110 -18.43 -5.89 2.50
N GLY A 111 -19.40 -6.24 1.66
CA GLY A 111 -19.75 -5.54 0.44
C GLY A 111 -19.38 -6.31 -0.83
N ASP A 112 -19.34 -5.57 -1.93
CA ASP A 112 -19.16 -6.13 -3.26
C ASP A 112 -17.68 -6.43 -3.55
N TRP A 113 -17.50 -7.48 -4.34
CA TRP A 113 -16.21 -8.03 -4.72
C TRP A 113 -16.23 -8.35 -6.21
N PHE A 114 -15.25 -7.80 -6.92
CA PHE A 114 -15.17 -7.91 -8.37
C PHE A 114 -13.78 -8.36 -8.79
N ILE A 115 -13.73 -9.19 -9.83
CA ILE A 115 -12.49 -9.63 -10.46
C ILE A 115 -12.65 -9.43 -11.96
N TRP A 116 -11.66 -8.81 -12.58
CA TRP A 116 -11.59 -8.58 -14.03
C TRP A 116 -10.36 -9.29 -14.60
N ASP A 117 -10.38 -9.56 -15.91
CA ASP A 117 -9.20 -10.03 -16.63
C ASP A 117 -8.20 -8.88 -16.90
N SER A 118 -7.09 -9.19 -17.58
CA SER A 118 -6.05 -8.20 -17.89
C SER A 118 -6.48 -7.09 -18.87
N GLN A 119 -7.62 -7.26 -19.54
CA GLN A 119 -8.21 -6.30 -20.47
C GLN A 119 -9.35 -5.48 -19.82
N GLY A 120 -9.72 -5.81 -18.58
CA GLY A 120 -10.78 -5.12 -17.84
C GLY A 120 -12.16 -5.74 -18.05
N ASN A 121 -12.25 -6.94 -18.64
CA ASN A 121 -13.53 -7.64 -18.75
C ASN A 121 -13.88 -8.28 -17.41
N LEU A 122 -15.12 -8.07 -16.94
CA LEU A 122 -15.58 -8.62 -15.66
C LEU A 122 -15.63 -10.14 -15.75
N LEU A 123 -15.01 -10.83 -14.79
CA LEU A 123 -15.02 -12.29 -14.69
C LEU A 123 -15.93 -12.76 -13.56
N PHE A 124 -15.91 -12.05 -12.43
CA PHE A 124 -16.67 -12.42 -11.23
C PHE A 124 -17.28 -11.19 -10.55
N GLU A 125 -18.55 -11.31 -10.20
CA GLU A 125 -19.27 -10.43 -9.29
C GLU A 125 -19.70 -11.27 -8.08
N MET A 126 -19.29 -10.85 -6.89
CA MET A 126 -19.49 -11.57 -5.64
C MET A 126 -19.94 -10.59 -4.56
N HIS A 127 -20.68 -11.08 -3.58
CA HIS A 127 -21.08 -10.30 -2.43
C HIS A 127 -20.75 -11.03 -1.13
N TYR A 128 -20.29 -10.25 -0.15
CA TYR A 128 -19.98 -10.74 1.18
C TYR A 128 -20.64 -9.89 2.25
N LYS A 129 -20.97 -10.52 3.38
CA LYS A 129 -21.41 -9.81 4.59
C LYS A 129 -20.73 -10.40 5.81
N LYS A 130 -20.04 -9.56 6.60
CA LYS A 130 -19.32 -9.98 7.81
C LYS A 130 -18.43 -11.22 7.59
N GLY A 131 -17.81 -11.33 6.42
CA GLY A 131 -16.93 -12.43 6.01
C GLY A 131 -17.64 -13.63 5.36
N GLY A 132 -18.97 -13.74 5.48
CA GLY A 132 -19.76 -14.78 4.83
C GLY A 132 -20.10 -14.44 3.38
N LYS A 133 -20.26 -15.46 2.53
CA LYS A 133 -20.78 -15.30 1.16
C LYS A 133 -22.28 -15.01 1.23
N THR A 134 -22.76 -14.06 0.45
CA THR A 134 -24.18 -13.69 0.40
C THR A 134 -24.62 -13.36 -1.01
N GLY A 135 -25.94 -13.37 -1.25
CA GLY A 135 -26.51 -12.86 -2.48
C GLY A 135 -26.27 -13.80 -3.66
N ILE A 136 -26.26 -13.25 -4.88
CA ILE A 136 -26.06 -14.04 -6.10
C ILE A 136 -24.68 -13.74 -6.65
N TRP A 137 -23.81 -14.75 -6.59
CA TRP A 137 -22.50 -14.67 -7.22
C TRP A 137 -22.64 -15.02 -8.70
N LYS A 138 -22.01 -14.23 -9.56
CA LYS A 138 -22.05 -14.40 -11.01
C LYS A 138 -20.64 -14.62 -11.55
N LYS A 139 -20.53 -15.52 -12.52
CA LYS A 139 -19.37 -15.66 -13.40
C LYS A 139 -19.78 -15.22 -14.80
N PHE A 140 -18.92 -14.46 -15.45
CA PHE A 140 -19.12 -13.96 -16.79
C PHE A 140 -18.12 -14.60 -17.76
N ASP A 141 -18.48 -14.68 -19.04
CA ASP A 141 -17.55 -14.98 -20.13
C ASP A 141 -16.91 -13.71 -20.71
N ILE A 142 -16.08 -13.88 -21.74
CA ILE A 142 -15.39 -12.78 -22.42
C ILE A 142 -16.34 -11.77 -23.09
N ASN A 143 -17.58 -12.15 -23.38
CA ASN A 143 -18.60 -11.27 -23.96
C ASN A 143 -19.42 -10.55 -22.89
N GLY A 144 -19.10 -10.74 -21.60
CA GLY A 144 -19.87 -10.19 -20.49
C GLY A 144 -21.21 -10.90 -20.25
N THR A 145 -21.41 -12.09 -20.81
CA THR A 145 -22.62 -12.89 -20.57
C THR A 145 -22.46 -13.73 -19.31
N VAL A 146 -23.50 -13.78 -18.48
CA VAL A 146 -23.47 -14.59 -17.26
C VAL A 146 -23.55 -16.08 -17.61
N VAL A 147 -22.46 -16.79 -17.37
CA VAL A 147 -22.35 -18.24 -17.62
C VAL A 147 -22.60 -19.09 -16.37
N SER A 148 -22.57 -18.48 -15.18
CA SER A 148 -22.90 -19.18 -13.94
C SER A 148 -23.47 -18.22 -12.90
N LYS A 149 -24.47 -18.70 -12.15
CA LYS A 149 -25.03 -18.02 -10.98
C LYS A 149 -25.08 -18.99 -9.81
N ARG A 150 -24.74 -18.50 -8.62
CA ARG A 150 -24.91 -19.25 -7.37
C ARG A 150 -25.47 -18.35 -6.28
N LYS A 151 -26.56 -18.78 -5.65
CA LYS A 151 -27.16 -18.09 -4.51
C LYS A 151 -26.55 -18.58 -3.19
N TYR A 152 -26.27 -17.65 -2.30
CA TYR A 152 -25.79 -17.88 -0.93
C TYR A 152 -26.67 -17.12 0.07
#